data_AF-A0A8I1XVH1-F1
#
_entry.id   AF-A0A8I1XVH1-F1
#
_cell.length_a   1.000
_cell.length_b   1.000
_cell.length_c   1.000
_cell.angle_alpha   90.00
_cell.angle_beta   90.00
_cell.angle_gamma   90.00
#
_symmetry.space_group_name_H-M   'P 1'
#
loop_
_entity.id
_entity.type
_entity.pdbx_description
1 polymer ?
#
loop_
_entity_poly.entity_id
_entity_poly.type
_entity_poly.pdbx_seq_one_letter_code
_entity_poly.pdbx_strand_id
1 'polypeptide(L)'
;MQKNKAGVKKKTLSSKQTQRHVHEFEGSTKLAEEGADRHNHRFAGVTGQAIRVGRSHVHEIDLSKTDFVNHFHNLRRIRTGPAIPVGNGKHVHFVTGQTTLNDGHVHQFNFATLIQAPLI
;
A
#
# COMPACT_ATOMS: atom_id res chain seq x y z
N MET A 1 2.66 61.31 14.92
CA MET A 1 2.09 60.39 13.90
C MET A 1 2.33 58.96 14.34
N GLN A 2 1.35 58.35 15.01
CA GLN A 2 1.41 56.93 15.40
C GLN A 2 0.94 56.08 14.21
N LYS A 3 1.82 55.21 13.69
CA LYS A 3 1.49 54.30 12.59
C LYS A 3 0.84 53.04 13.17
N ASN A 4 -0.48 52.92 13.02
CA ASN A 4 -1.22 51.69 13.30
C ASN A 4 -0.77 50.60 12.32
N LYS A 5 -0.04 49.59 12.80
CA LYS A 5 0.21 48.36 12.05
C LYS A 5 -1.00 47.45 12.20
N ALA A 6 -1.81 47.38 11.16
CA ALA A 6 -2.89 46.40 11.05
C ALA A 6 -2.30 44.99 11.14
N GLY A 7 -2.66 44.25 12.18
CA GLY A 7 -2.26 42.86 12.36
C GLY A 7 -2.87 42.00 11.26
N VAL A 8 -2.01 41.52 10.35
CA VAL A 8 -2.39 40.52 9.35
C VAL A 8 -2.68 39.22 10.10
N LYS A 9 -3.97 38.91 10.30
CA LYS A 9 -4.40 37.59 10.78
C LYS A 9 -4.08 36.57 9.68
N LYS A 10 -2.96 35.85 9.83
CA LYS A 10 -2.66 34.68 9.01
C LYS A 10 -3.78 33.66 9.24
N LYS A 11 -4.67 33.52 8.27
CA LYS A 11 -5.69 32.48 8.26
C LYS A 11 -4.97 31.16 7.98
N THR A 12 -4.68 30.40 9.03
CA THR A 12 -4.12 29.06 8.90
C THR A 12 -5.16 28.19 8.20
N LEU A 13 -5.02 28.01 6.89
CA LEU A 13 -5.80 27.04 6.13
C LEU A 13 -5.32 25.65 6.53
N SER A 14 -5.81 25.16 7.67
CA SER A 14 -5.78 23.72 7.95
C SER A 14 -6.76 23.07 6.98
N SER A 15 -6.29 22.69 5.79
CA SER A 15 -7.07 21.81 4.92
C SER A 15 -7.13 20.46 5.63
N LYS A 16 -8.23 20.18 6.32
CA LYS A 16 -8.52 18.82 6.80
C LYS A 16 -8.56 17.92 5.56
N GLN A 17 -7.51 17.14 5.33
CA GLN A 17 -7.42 16.26 4.18
C GLN A 17 -8.46 15.15 4.37
N THR A 18 -9.44 15.08 3.47
CA THR A 18 -10.50 14.06 3.53
C THR A 18 -9.88 12.66 3.41
N GLN A 19 -10.20 11.78 4.36
CA GLN A 19 -9.77 10.38 4.31
C GLN A 19 -10.39 9.67 3.10
N ARG A 20 -9.62 8.79 2.47
CA ARG A 20 -10.07 7.97 1.33
C ARG A 20 -10.01 6.49 1.71
N HIS A 21 -10.80 5.67 1.02
CA HIS A 21 -10.86 4.23 1.30
C HIS A 21 -9.51 3.54 1.10
N VAL A 22 -9.41 2.36 1.68
CA VAL A 22 -8.26 1.46 1.68
C VAL A 22 -8.75 0.05 1.40
N HIS A 23 -7.84 -0.86 1.10
CA HIS A 23 -8.13 -2.28 0.98
C HIS A 23 -7.26 -3.09 1.94
N GLU A 24 -7.83 -4.14 2.51
CA GLU A 24 -7.04 -5.20 3.14
C GLU A 24 -6.33 -6.02 2.05
N PHE A 25 -5.25 -6.69 2.42
CA PHE A 25 -4.58 -7.65 1.57
C PHE A 25 -3.93 -8.77 2.38
N GLU A 26 -3.88 -9.95 1.79
CA GLU A 26 -3.02 -11.07 2.19
C GLU A 26 -2.27 -11.55 0.94
N GLY A 27 -1.04 -12.01 1.12
CA GLY A 27 -0.23 -12.52 0.04
C GLY A 27 0.87 -13.45 0.52
N SER A 28 1.49 -14.10 -0.46
CA SER A 28 2.72 -14.85 -0.26
C SER A 28 3.71 -14.47 -1.35
N THR A 29 4.98 -14.50 -0.99
CA THR A 29 6.04 -14.39 -1.97
C THR A 29 6.18 -15.70 -2.74
N LYS A 30 6.74 -15.60 -3.95
CA LYS A 30 7.22 -16.75 -4.71
C LYS A 30 8.48 -17.30 -4.04
N LEU A 31 8.80 -18.55 -4.36
CA LEU A 31 10.01 -19.18 -3.88
C LEU A 31 11.24 -18.47 -4.44
N ALA A 32 12.24 -18.26 -3.59
CA ALA A 32 13.58 -17.83 -3.96
C ALA A 32 14.59 -18.90 -3.52
N GLU A 33 15.82 -18.76 -4.00
CA GLU A 33 16.93 -19.70 -3.72
C GLU A 33 16.64 -21.14 -4.17
N GLU A 34 17.60 -22.03 -3.93
CA GLU A 34 17.57 -23.43 -4.36
C GLU A 34 18.04 -24.36 -3.23
N GLY A 35 17.79 -25.66 -3.37
CA GLY A 35 18.21 -26.66 -2.39
C GLY A 35 17.56 -26.47 -1.02
N ALA A 36 18.37 -26.58 0.04
CA ALA A 36 17.92 -26.49 1.43
C ALA A 36 17.49 -25.08 1.83
N ASP A 37 17.98 -24.05 1.12
CA ASP A 37 17.68 -22.66 1.41
C ASP A 37 16.41 -22.18 0.68
N ARG A 38 15.80 -23.00 -0.17
CA ARG A 38 14.62 -22.62 -0.94
C ARG A 38 13.39 -22.39 -0.04
N HIS A 39 12.95 -21.14 0.10
CA HIS A 39 11.82 -20.77 0.94
C HIS A 39 10.98 -19.64 0.35
N ASN A 40 9.90 -19.26 1.05
CA ASN A 40 9.06 -18.11 0.75
C ASN A 40 8.55 -17.47 2.06
N HIS A 41 7.82 -16.37 1.91
CA HIS A 41 7.26 -15.60 3.02
C HIS A 41 5.78 -15.30 2.82
N ARG A 42 5.04 -15.14 3.92
CA ARG A 42 3.65 -14.68 3.96
C ARG A 42 3.57 -13.26 4.49
N PHE A 43 2.51 -12.55 4.10
CA PHE A 43 2.24 -11.21 4.61
C PHE A 43 0.77 -10.85 4.52
N ALA A 44 0.33 -9.93 5.39
CA ALA A 44 -0.99 -9.33 5.36
C ALA A 44 -0.94 -7.88 5.85
N GLY A 45 -1.91 -7.06 5.46
CA GLY A 45 -1.97 -5.66 5.86
C GLY A 45 -3.12 -4.90 5.23
N VAL A 46 -3.03 -3.56 5.30
CA VAL A 46 -3.99 -2.62 4.72
C VAL A 46 -3.22 -1.63 3.86
N THR A 47 -3.72 -1.32 2.67
CA THR A 47 -3.08 -0.36 1.76
C THR A 47 -3.10 1.05 2.32
N GLY A 48 -2.27 1.94 1.77
CA GLY A 48 -2.44 3.38 1.90
C GLY A 48 -3.76 3.88 1.28
N GLN A 49 -4.08 5.15 1.53
CA GLN A 49 -5.30 5.78 1.00
C GLN A 49 -5.28 5.89 -0.54
N ALA A 50 -6.44 5.68 -1.18
CA ALA A 50 -6.60 5.73 -2.63
C ALA A 50 -5.98 6.99 -3.27
N ILE A 51 -5.09 6.85 -4.24
CA ILE A 51 -4.43 7.93 -4.99
C ILE A 51 -5.04 8.00 -6.39
N ARG A 52 -5.66 9.15 -6.73
CA ARG A 52 -6.30 9.36 -8.04
C ARG A 52 -5.27 9.28 -9.17
N VAL A 53 -5.55 8.47 -10.19
CA VAL A 53 -4.74 8.35 -11.42
C VAL A 53 -5.68 8.26 -12.62
N GLY A 54 -5.71 9.31 -13.44
CA GLY A 54 -6.61 9.39 -14.60
C GLY A 54 -8.08 9.18 -14.22
N ARG A 55 -8.73 8.21 -14.87
CA ARG A 55 -10.12 7.82 -14.60
C ARG A 55 -10.27 6.80 -13.47
N SER A 56 -9.18 6.28 -12.92
CA SER A 56 -9.15 5.26 -11.84
C SER A 56 -8.40 5.76 -10.59
N HIS A 57 -7.98 4.87 -9.72
CA HIS A 57 -7.06 5.16 -8.62
C HIS A 57 -6.19 3.94 -8.34
N VAL A 58 -5.11 4.16 -7.60
CA VAL A 58 -4.17 3.14 -7.13
C VAL A 58 -3.94 3.34 -5.63
N HIS A 59 -3.32 2.36 -4.99
CA HIS A 59 -2.85 2.50 -3.62
C HIS A 59 -1.33 2.27 -3.56
N GLU A 60 -0.71 2.78 -2.51
CA GLU A 60 0.68 2.48 -2.17
C GLU A 60 0.72 1.62 -0.90
N ILE A 61 1.61 0.64 -0.88
CA ILE A 61 1.75 -0.33 0.21
C ILE A 61 3.18 -0.24 0.74
N ASP A 62 3.28 -0.02 2.04
CA ASP A 62 4.49 -0.19 2.83
C ASP A 62 4.21 -1.21 3.94
N LEU A 63 5.02 -2.27 3.98
CA LEU A 63 4.94 -3.31 5.00
C LEU A 63 6.30 -3.49 5.67
N SER A 64 6.31 -3.36 7.01
CA SER A 64 7.53 -3.37 7.81
C SER A 64 8.13 -4.76 8.05
N LYS A 65 7.38 -5.83 7.79
CA LYS A 65 7.88 -7.21 7.85
C LYS A 65 6.90 -8.18 7.20
N THR A 66 7.44 -9.22 6.57
CA THR A 66 6.75 -10.49 6.32
C THR A 66 6.67 -11.32 7.60
N ASP A 67 6.16 -12.55 7.50
CA ASP A 67 6.40 -13.58 8.51
C ASP A 67 7.89 -13.95 8.63
N PHE A 68 8.20 -14.74 9.66
CA PHE A 68 9.57 -15.17 9.98
C PHE A 68 9.82 -16.57 9.43
N VAL A 69 10.72 -16.68 8.47
CA VAL A 69 11.30 -17.94 7.98
C VAL A 69 12.80 -17.72 7.91
N ASN A 70 13.48 -17.87 9.05
CA ASN A 70 14.89 -17.48 9.28
C ASN A 70 15.17 -15.96 9.25
N HIS A 71 14.52 -15.20 8.37
CA HIS A 71 14.59 -13.73 8.34
C HIS A 71 13.24 -13.09 7.96
N PHE A 72 13.23 -11.77 7.82
CA PHE A 72 12.08 -10.98 7.37
C PHE A 72 12.42 -10.21 6.10
N HIS A 73 11.40 -9.96 5.28
CA HIS A 73 11.46 -9.00 4.18
C HIS A 73 10.53 -7.81 4.39
N ASN A 74 10.80 -6.70 3.70
CA ASN A 74 9.87 -5.57 3.59
C ASN A 74 9.22 -5.49 2.21
N LEU A 75 8.05 -4.87 2.17
CA LEU A 75 7.49 -4.28 0.95
C LEU A 75 7.61 -2.76 1.09
N ARG A 76 8.24 -2.09 0.11
CA ARG A 76 8.44 -0.64 0.15
C ARG A 76 7.90 0.03 -1.10
N ARG A 77 7.01 1.01 -0.93
CA ARG A 77 6.39 1.80 -2.02
C ARG A 77 5.80 0.96 -3.14
N ILE A 78 5.18 -0.17 -2.80
CA ILE A 78 4.55 -1.05 -3.79
C ILE A 78 3.25 -0.41 -4.25
N ARG A 79 3.10 -0.20 -5.56
CA ARG A 79 1.88 0.35 -6.13
C ARG A 79 0.96 -0.74 -6.65
N THR A 80 -0.31 -0.61 -6.33
CA THR A 80 -1.34 -1.45 -6.93
C THR A 80 -1.56 -1.06 -8.40
N GLY A 81 -2.15 -1.97 -9.17
CA GLY A 81 -2.79 -1.64 -10.44
C GLY A 81 -4.06 -0.79 -10.26
N PRO A 82 -4.68 -0.35 -11.36
CA PRO A 82 -5.96 0.36 -11.33
C PRO A 82 -7.07 -0.52 -10.73
N ALA A 83 -8.14 0.11 -10.26
CA ALA A 83 -9.35 -0.58 -9.79
C ALA A 83 -9.91 -1.54 -10.85
N ILE A 84 -10.13 -2.80 -10.45
CA ILE A 84 -10.73 -3.87 -11.26
C ILE A 84 -12.15 -4.12 -10.72
N PRO A 85 -13.21 -3.81 -11.49
CA PRO A 85 -14.58 -4.00 -11.05
C PRO A 85 -14.90 -5.47 -10.77
N VAL A 86 -15.60 -5.74 -9.67
CA VAL A 86 -16.10 -7.08 -9.30
C VAL A 86 -17.64 -7.13 -9.21
N GLY A 87 -18.31 -6.10 -9.71
CA GLY A 87 -19.78 -5.97 -9.69
C GLY A 87 -20.29 -5.10 -8.53
N ASN A 88 -21.56 -4.67 -8.62
CA ASN A 88 -22.26 -3.89 -7.58
C ASN A 88 -21.49 -2.66 -7.07
N GLY A 89 -20.74 -1.98 -7.94
CA GLY A 89 -19.95 -0.80 -7.59
C GLY A 89 -18.71 -1.10 -6.74
N LYS A 90 -18.34 -2.38 -6.54
CA LYS A 90 -17.15 -2.81 -5.80
C LYS A 90 -15.99 -3.12 -6.74
N HIS A 91 -14.77 -3.05 -6.20
CA HIS A 91 -13.55 -3.37 -6.92
C HIS A 91 -12.47 -3.97 -6.01
N VAL A 92 -11.46 -4.53 -6.66
CA VAL A 92 -10.18 -4.95 -6.08
C VAL A 92 -9.04 -4.32 -6.88
N HIS A 93 -7.81 -4.48 -6.42
CA HIS A 93 -6.62 -4.14 -7.19
C HIS A 93 -5.67 -5.33 -7.29
N PHE A 94 -5.12 -5.57 -8.48
CA PHE A 94 -4.02 -6.52 -8.66
C PHE A 94 -2.70 -5.85 -8.31
N VAL A 95 -1.78 -6.60 -7.72
CA VAL A 95 -0.49 -6.12 -7.26
C VAL A 95 0.59 -7.09 -7.68
N THR A 96 1.70 -6.54 -8.19
CA THR A 96 2.94 -7.28 -8.48
C THR A 96 4.10 -6.50 -7.92
N GLY A 97 5.14 -7.19 -7.46
CA GLY A 97 6.34 -6.53 -6.99
C GLY A 97 7.35 -7.52 -6.46
N GLN A 98 8.33 -6.98 -5.74
CA GLN A 98 9.34 -7.77 -5.06
C GLN A 98 9.62 -7.21 -3.67
N THR A 99 10.16 -8.04 -2.80
CA THR A 99 10.62 -7.62 -1.49
C THR A 99 11.87 -6.74 -1.57
N THR A 100 12.22 -6.09 -0.46
CA THR A 100 13.57 -5.52 -0.28
C THR A 100 14.62 -6.61 -0.24
N LEU A 101 15.86 -6.30 -0.66
CA LEU A 101 17.01 -7.19 -0.48
C LEU A 101 17.26 -7.41 1.02
N ASN A 102 17.19 -8.66 1.45
CA ASN A 102 17.55 -9.08 2.80
C ASN A 102 18.18 -10.47 2.71
N ASP A 103 19.15 -10.76 3.58
CA ASP A 103 19.84 -12.06 3.60
C ASP A 103 20.39 -12.52 2.22
N GLY A 104 20.81 -11.55 1.39
CA GLY A 104 21.40 -11.82 0.08
C GLY A 104 20.42 -12.05 -1.08
N HIS A 105 19.10 -12.12 -0.86
CA HIS A 105 18.13 -12.33 -1.95
C HIS A 105 16.85 -11.48 -1.83
N VAL A 106 15.97 -11.62 -2.82
CA VAL A 106 14.65 -10.99 -2.90
C VAL A 106 13.63 -12.03 -3.33
N HIS A 107 12.36 -11.82 -3.01
CA HIS A 107 11.28 -12.61 -3.54
C HIS A 107 10.35 -11.77 -4.40
N GLN A 108 9.99 -12.30 -5.57
CA GLN A 108 8.88 -11.77 -6.37
C GLN A 108 7.54 -12.14 -5.72
N PHE A 109 6.50 -11.35 -5.95
CA PHE A 109 5.15 -11.68 -5.52
C PHE A 109 4.09 -11.13 -6.48
N ASN A 110 2.90 -11.71 -6.40
CA ASN A 110 1.69 -11.12 -6.93
C ASN A 110 0.48 -11.53 -6.07
N PHE A 111 -0.50 -10.65 -5.97
CA PHE A 111 -1.75 -10.90 -5.23
C PHE A 111 -2.83 -9.91 -5.69
N ALA A 112 -4.06 -10.13 -5.22
CA ALA A 112 -5.12 -9.14 -5.31
C ALA A 112 -5.46 -8.63 -3.91
N THR A 113 -5.79 -7.34 -3.79
CA THR A 113 -6.38 -6.82 -2.55
C THR A 113 -7.74 -7.47 -2.29
N LEU A 114 -8.19 -7.44 -1.03
CA LEU A 114 -9.56 -7.82 -0.69
C LEU A 114 -10.55 -6.75 -1.20
N ILE A 115 -11.82 -7.14 -1.26
CA ILE A 115 -12.90 -6.33 -1.82
C ILE A 115 -13.13 -5.04 -1.03
N GLN A 116 -13.42 -3.93 -1.72
CA GLN A 116 -13.85 -2.71 -1.04
C GLN A 116 -15.15 -2.95 -0.27
N ALA A 117 -15.19 -2.53 1.00
CA ALA A 117 -16.39 -2.51 1.84
C ALA A 117 -17.20 -3.83 1.75
N PRO A 118 -16.65 -4.95 2.23
CA PRO A 118 -17.24 -6.28 2.01
C PRO A 118 -18.69 -6.40 2.51
N LEU A 119 -19.03 -5.67 3.58
CA LEU A 119 -20.30 -5.83 4.30
C LEU A 119 -21.46 -4.95 3.80
N ILE A 120 -21.20 -3.93 2.98
CA ILE A 120 -22.19 -2.92 2.57
C ILE A 120 -22.21 -2.67 1.06
#